data_AF-F0IAI2-F1
#
_entry.id   AF-F0IAI2-F1
#
_cell.length_a   1.000
_cell.length_b   1.000
_cell.length_c   1.000
_cell.angle_alpha   90.00
_cell.angle_beta   90.00
_cell.angle_gamma   90.00
#
_symmetry.space_group_name_H-M   'P 1'
#
loop_
_entity.id
_entity.type
_entity.pdbx_description
1 polymer ?
#
loop_
_entity_poly.entity_id
_entity_poly.type
_entity_poly.pdbx_seq_one_letter_code
_entity_poly.pdbx_strand_id
1 'polypeptide(L)'
;MKYSKFYEIVKMPYKSILKIFENFKRRIRSQERYPKSLEDIEKEIYQLSDIDDILNYILKYYNIYYSINKLNTVMNLAIIQRKQESNSQFSLKLMVQLYVYILLKYNGESKKDVVTSDEIKIFFLFINVLQNNISNNQVEQSIQDGRSDNLQSYLSYHFTFRKELWEYYEICRMFDNEARKQYGFSIYKNFDKLLYIICNVKSCPDGLVCSCSQFSDRELDEIFGDINYSKLFMNTSKNMEVRYLTSSIQILGGSIGIKRNLTYFLPASEHILSSIEQKLISSSKNKGDILEKELKNILKNNFGVDNVYQSLYLKTSKKEEQDFIVISSNNILLIECKARDFKEIPFNQKMSEERRQQLFKKVVLAASEQAERAKQYILNNEIAIFTDKKGSNERLRIENIKSKKFIR
;
A
#
# COMPACT_ATOMS: atom_id res chain seq x y z
N MET A 1 23.50 -6.44 9.53
CA MET A 1 24.15 -5.12 9.29
C MET A 1 24.66 -5.03 7.84
N LYS A 2 23.74 -4.94 6.86
CA LYS A 2 24.04 -4.92 5.40
C LYS A 2 23.16 -3.89 4.64
N TYR A 3 22.67 -2.86 5.34
CA TYR A 3 21.71 -1.88 4.81
C TYR A 3 22.28 -0.46 4.61
N SER A 4 23.57 -0.22 4.92
CA SER A 4 24.12 1.14 4.92
C SER A 4 24.25 1.78 3.53
N LYS A 5 24.56 1.00 2.48
CA LYS A 5 24.62 1.54 1.10
C LYS A 5 23.25 1.86 0.49
N PHE A 6 22.19 1.17 0.92
CA PHE A 6 20.83 1.41 0.41
C PHE A 6 20.20 2.68 1.00
N TYR A 7 20.53 3.02 2.25
CA TYR A 7 20.09 4.25 2.90
C TYR A 7 20.73 5.52 2.32
N GLU A 8 21.90 5.41 1.68
CA GLU A 8 22.60 6.56 1.06
C GLU A 8 21.98 6.99 -0.28
N ILE A 9 21.40 6.07 -1.07
CA ILE A 9 20.68 6.41 -2.31
C ILE A 9 19.41 7.22 -1.99
N VAL A 10 18.79 6.97 -0.83
CA VAL A 10 17.63 7.72 -0.32
C VAL A 10 18.04 9.08 0.27
N LYS A 11 19.34 9.32 0.51
CA LYS A 11 19.93 10.59 0.94
C LYS A 11 20.59 11.34 -0.22
N MET A 12 19.96 11.40 -1.40
CA MET A 12 20.44 12.31 -2.44
C MET A 12 20.45 13.76 -1.93
N PRO A 13 21.50 14.54 -2.24
CA PRO A 13 21.80 15.77 -1.52
C PRO A 13 20.78 16.85 -1.87
N TYR A 14 20.08 17.30 -0.82
CA TYR A 14 19.13 18.41 -0.71
C TYR A 14 19.41 19.64 -1.58
N LYS A 15 20.70 19.94 -1.86
CA LYS A 15 21.12 21.05 -2.71
C LYS A 15 20.74 20.89 -4.19
N SER A 16 20.70 19.68 -4.74
CA SER A 16 20.38 19.48 -6.17
C SER A 16 18.89 19.70 -6.46
N ILE A 17 18.00 19.32 -5.53
CA ILE A 17 16.55 19.52 -5.65
C ILE A 17 16.19 21.01 -5.50
N LEU A 18 16.74 21.71 -4.49
CA LEU A 18 16.54 23.17 -4.34
C LEU A 18 17.03 23.95 -5.57
N LYS A 19 18.14 23.53 -6.18
CA LYS A 19 18.69 24.15 -7.40
C LYS A 19 17.82 23.88 -8.63
N ILE A 20 17.16 22.73 -8.71
CA ILE A 20 16.12 22.45 -9.72
C ILE A 20 14.92 23.37 -9.51
N PHE A 21 14.43 23.53 -8.27
CA PHE A 21 13.34 24.47 -7.95
C PHE A 21 13.70 25.94 -8.25
N GLU A 22 14.92 26.38 -7.95
CA GLU A 22 15.43 27.73 -8.22
C GLU A 22 15.63 28.00 -9.72
N ASN A 23 16.25 27.06 -10.45
CA ASN A 23 16.47 27.20 -11.89
C ASN A 23 15.17 27.10 -12.68
N PHE A 24 14.17 26.38 -12.17
CA PHE A 24 12.84 26.30 -12.76
C PHE A 24 12.05 27.61 -12.58
N LYS A 25 12.13 28.25 -11.40
CA LYS A 25 11.55 29.58 -11.16
C LYS A 25 12.09 30.66 -12.11
N ARG A 26 13.36 30.56 -12.52
CA ARG A 26 14.02 31.56 -13.38
C ARG A 26 13.67 31.45 -14.87
N ARG A 27 13.14 30.32 -15.35
CA ARG A 27 12.97 30.04 -16.79
C ARG A 27 11.57 30.34 -17.36
N ILE A 28 10.67 30.91 -16.56
CA ILE A 28 9.25 31.05 -16.91
C ILE A 28 8.88 32.54 -16.93
N ARG A 29 9.07 33.20 -18.08
CA ARG A 29 8.36 34.43 -18.47
C ARG A 29 8.34 34.55 -19.99
N SER A 30 7.35 33.95 -20.63
CA SER A 30 6.76 34.51 -21.86
C SER A 30 5.57 33.67 -22.34
N GLN A 31 4.42 34.36 -22.40
CA GLN A 31 3.18 34.02 -23.12
C GLN A 31 2.29 32.92 -22.51
N GLU A 32 1.49 33.32 -21.52
CA GLU A 32 0.50 32.50 -20.83
C GLU A 32 -0.93 32.95 -21.18
N ARG A 33 -1.85 32.00 -21.36
CA ARG A 33 -3.30 32.22 -21.18
C ARG A 33 -3.70 31.47 -19.92
N TYR A 34 -4.13 32.21 -18.90
CA TYR A 34 -4.41 31.67 -17.58
C TYR A 34 -5.50 30.57 -17.64
N PRO A 35 -5.33 29.42 -16.94
CA PRO A 35 -6.47 28.62 -16.48
C PRO A 35 -7.40 29.48 -15.62
N LYS A 36 -8.57 28.96 -15.21
CA LYS A 36 -9.39 29.63 -14.18
C LYS A 36 -8.50 30.05 -13.01
N SER A 37 -8.74 31.24 -12.47
CA SER A 37 -7.94 31.71 -11.33
C SER A 37 -8.08 30.74 -10.15
N LEU A 38 -7.07 30.66 -9.29
CA LEU A 38 -7.15 29.82 -8.08
C LEU A 38 -8.40 30.17 -7.25
N GLU A 39 -8.73 31.46 -7.16
CA GLU A 39 -9.91 31.96 -6.45
C GLU A 39 -11.23 31.47 -7.07
N ASP A 40 -11.33 31.41 -8.39
CA ASP A 40 -12.52 30.88 -9.07
C ASP A 40 -12.66 29.38 -8.84
N ILE A 41 -11.55 28.63 -8.93
CA ILE A 41 -11.53 27.20 -8.67
C ILE A 41 -11.94 26.92 -7.21
N GLU A 42 -11.39 27.70 -6.29
CA GLU A 42 -11.68 27.61 -4.87
C GLU A 42 -13.16 27.83 -4.58
N LYS A 43 -13.75 28.91 -5.13
CA LYS A 43 -15.19 29.20 -4.99
C LYS A 43 -16.06 28.08 -5.55
N GLU A 44 -15.72 27.55 -6.73
CA GLU A 44 -16.50 26.51 -7.38
C GLU A 44 -16.42 25.17 -6.64
N ILE A 45 -15.23 24.76 -6.22
CA ILE A 45 -15.05 23.43 -5.63
C ILE A 45 -15.57 23.35 -4.20
N TYR A 46 -15.52 24.43 -3.41
CA TYR A 46 -16.10 24.45 -2.06
C TYR A 46 -17.63 24.47 -2.04
N GLN A 47 -18.28 24.74 -3.18
CA GLN A 47 -19.74 24.57 -3.31
C GLN A 47 -20.15 23.11 -3.46
N LEU A 48 -19.21 22.20 -3.71
CA LEU A 48 -19.44 20.78 -3.85
C LEU A 48 -19.24 20.07 -2.51
N SER A 49 -20.23 19.31 -2.07
CA SER A 49 -20.18 18.47 -0.87
C SER A 49 -20.12 16.97 -1.17
N ASP A 50 -20.62 16.56 -2.33
CA ASP A 50 -20.55 15.16 -2.77
C ASP A 50 -19.17 14.82 -3.34
N ILE A 51 -18.61 13.68 -2.92
CA ILE A 51 -17.26 13.25 -3.31
C ILE A 51 -17.19 12.93 -4.81
N ASP A 52 -18.24 12.34 -5.38
CA ASP A 52 -18.26 11.99 -6.81
C ASP A 52 -18.32 13.26 -7.67
N ASP A 53 -19.10 14.26 -7.25
CA ASP A 53 -19.13 15.59 -7.90
C ASP A 53 -17.76 16.30 -7.83
N ILE A 54 -17.10 16.27 -6.69
CA ILE A 54 -15.73 16.80 -6.52
C ILE A 54 -14.76 16.09 -7.48
N LEU A 55 -14.80 14.76 -7.53
CA LEU A 55 -13.93 13.98 -8.42
C LEU A 55 -14.21 14.27 -9.90
N ASN A 56 -15.48 14.42 -10.28
CA ASN A 56 -15.89 14.79 -11.63
C ASN A 56 -15.39 16.19 -12.01
N TYR A 57 -15.46 17.15 -11.09
CA TYR A 57 -14.89 18.48 -11.26
C TYR A 57 -13.38 18.42 -11.52
N ILE A 58 -12.64 17.70 -10.66
CA ILE A 58 -11.18 17.55 -10.77
C ILE A 58 -10.79 16.91 -12.10
N LEU A 59 -11.48 15.83 -12.51
CA LEU A 59 -11.23 15.19 -13.80
C LEU A 59 -11.48 16.12 -14.97
N LYS A 60 -12.61 16.84 -14.95
CA LYS A 60 -12.96 17.81 -15.98
C LYS A 60 -11.90 18.91 -16.07
N TYR A 61 -11.45 19.43 -14.94
CA TYR A 61 -10.38 20.42 -14.87
C TYR A 61 -9.10 19.91 -15.56
N TYR A 62 -8.59 18.74 -15.15
CA TYR A 62 -7.34 18.22 -15.71
C TYR A 62 -7.45 17.80 -17.18
N ASN A 63 -8.58 17.24 -17.61
CA ASN A 63 -8.79 16.87 -19.01
C ASN A 63 -8.91 18.09 -19.94
N ILE A 64 -9.39 19.24 -19.44
CA ILE A 64 -9.54 20.47 -20.24
C ILE A 64 -8.22 21.24 -20.35
N TYR A 65 -7.44 21.32 -19.26
CA TYR A 65 -6.35 22.30 -19.16
C TYR A 65 -4.93 21.73 -19.23
N TYR A 66 -4.73 20.41 -19.09
CA TYR A 66 -3.38 19.85 -18.93
C TYR A 66 -3.09 18.74 -19.93
N SER A 67 -1.84 18.68 -20.40
CA SER A 67 -1.28 17.48 -21.02
C SER A 67 -0.92 16.44 -19.96
N ILE A 68 -0.96 15.16 -20.32
CA ILE A 68 -0.58 14.06 -19.42
C ILE A 68 0.86 14.19 -18.88
N ASN A 69 1.79 14.72 -19.69
CA ASN A 69 3.18 14.95 -19.29
C ASN A 69 3.26 16.04 -18.22
N LYS A 70 2.53 17.14 -18.40
CA LYS A 70 2.51 18.23 -17.41
C LYS A 70 1.85 17.78 -16.11
N LEU A 71 0.75 17.05 -16.20
CA LEU A 71 0.08 16.42 -15.08
C LEU A 71 1.04 15.54 -14.28
N ASN A 72 1.78 14.65 -14.95
CA ASN A 72 2.78 13.79 -14.32
C ASN A 72 3.81 14.59 -13.52
N THR A 73 4.36 15.64 -14.13
CA THR A 73 5.36 16.50 -13.49
C THR A 73 4.80 17.20 -12.26
N VAL A 74 3.63 17.84 -12.36
CA VAL A 74 2.97 18.51 -11.22
C VAL A 74 2.72 17.54 -10.08
N MET A 75 2.10 16.39 -10.37
CA MET A 75 1.68 15.42 -9.37
C MET A 75 2.89 14.82 -8.65
N ASN A 76 3.94 14.46 -9.39
CA ASN A 76 5.17 13.96 -8.80
C ASN A 76 5.90 15.02 -7.97
N LEU A 77 5.94 16.28 -8.42
CA LEU A 77 6.48 17.38 -7.62
C LEU A 77 5.70 17.57 -6.32
N ALA A 78 4.38 17.55 -6.36
CA ALA A 78 3.55 17.68 -5.16
C ALA A 78 3.75 16.52 -4.19
N ILE A 79 3.84 15.27 -4.71
CA ILE A 79 4.13 14.08 -3.89
C ILE A 79 5.51 14.19 -3.24
N ILE A 80 6.54 14.60 -3.99
CA ILE A 80 7.89 14.76 -3.46
C ILE A 80 7.94 15.87 -2.40
N GLN A 81 7.30 17.02 -2.67
CA GLN A 81 7.19 18.10 -1.70
C GLN A 81 6.51 17.61 -0.41
N ARG A 82 5.38 16.90 -0.53
CA ARG A 82 4.67 16.33 0.61
C ARG A 82 5.53 15.38 1.43
N LYS A 83 6.35 14.54 0.79
CA LYS A 83 7.24 13.59 1.47
C LYS A 83 8.35 14.29 2.28
N GLN A 84 8.74 15.51 1.89
CA GLN A 84 9.75 16.29 2.61
C GLN A 84 9.18 16.99 3.85
N GLU A 85 7.88 17.26 3.87
CA GLU A 85 7.18 17.90 4.98
C GLU A 85 6.67 16.85 5.99
N SER A 86 7.46 16.56 7.03
CA SER A 86 7.12 15.54 8.04
C SER A 86 5.78 15.78 8.75
N ASN A 87 5.38 17.04 8.93
CA ASN A 87 4.15 17.46 9.61
C ASN A 87 3.06 17.99 8.66
N SER A 88 3.13 17.63 7.38
CA SER A 88 2.16 18.14 6.41
C SER A 88 0.75 17.59 6.68
N GLN A 89 -0.22 18.50 6.63
CA GLN A 89 -1.65 18.21 6.82
C GLN A 89 -2.27 17.38 5.69
N PHE A 90 -1.60 17.30 4.54
CA PHE A 90 -2.12 16.59 3.38
C PHE A 90 -1.84 15.08 3.49
N SER A 91 -2.73 14.26 2.95
CA SER A 91 -2.59 12.80 2.95
C SER A 91 -1.78 12.35 1.75
N LEU A 92 -0.59 11.77 1.99
CA LEU A 92 0.20 11.16 0.92
C LEU A 92 -0.58 10.03 0.21
N LYS A 93 -1.35 9.24 0.97
CA LYS A 93 -2.20 8.17 0.42
C LYS A 93 -3.24 8.73 -0.55
N LEU A 94 -3.95 9.78 -0.14
CA LEU A 94 -4.94 10.41 -1.00
C LEU A 94 -4.32 11.03 -2.25
N MET A 95 -3.15 11.66 -2.13
CA MET A 95 -2.41 12.22 -3.26
C MET A 95 -2.04 11.16 -4.30
N VAL A 96 -1.50 10.02 -3.86
CA VAL A 96 -1.15 8.91 -4.75
C VAL A 96 -2.41 8.30 -5.38
N GLN A 97 -3.47 8.09 -4.60
CA GLN A 97 -4.75 7.55 -5.09
C GLN A 97 -5.41 8.49 -6.11
N LEU A 98 -5.44 9.80 -5.85
CA LEU A 98 -5.99 10.80 -6.78
C LEU A 98 -5.17 10.88 -8.06
N TYR A 99 -3.84 10.84 -7.95
CA TYR A 99 -3.00 10.82 -9.12
C TYR A 99 -3.27 9.58 -9.99
N VAL A 100 -3.31 8.39 -9.41
CA VAL A 100 -3.65 7.15 -10.14
C VAL A 100 -5.06 7.22 -10.72
N TYR A 101 -6.04 7.74 -9.97
CA TYR A 101 -7.41 7.93 -10.45
C TYR A 101 -7.47 8.81 -11.70
N ILE A 102 -6.75 9.95 -11.70
CA ILE A 102 -6.67 10.83 -12.87
C ILE A 102 -5.94 10.12 -14.02
N LEU A 103 -4.81 9.45 -13.77
CA LEU A 103 -4.09 8.70 -14.81
C LEU A 103 -4.97 7.64 -15.49
N LEU A 104 -5.83 6.96 -14.74
CA LEU A 104 -6.76 5.96 -15.27
C LEU A 104 -7.83 6.60 -16.15
N LYS A 105 -8.41 7.74 -15.72
CA LYS A 105 -9.54 8.38 -16.41
C LYS A 105 -9.16 9.47 -17.41
N TYR A 106 -7.88 9.83 -17.51
CA TYR A 106 -7.44 10.94 -18.36
C TYR A 106 -7.67 10.63 -19.85
N ASN A 107 -8.41 11.52 -20.51
CA ASN A 107 -8.78 11.44 -21.92
C ASN A 107 -8.51 12.74 -22.69
N GLY A 108 -7.81 13.71 -22.10
CA GLY A 108 -7.43 14.95 -22.77
C GLY A 108 -6.58 14.71 -24.03
N GLU A 109 -6.95 15.36 -25.15
CA GLU A 109 -6.32 15.16 -26.46
C GLU A 109 -5.30 16.25 -26.83
N SER A 110 -5.42 17.47 -26.26
CA SER A 110 -4.40 18.52 -26.33
C SER A 110 -4.74 19.67 -25.38
N LYS A 111 -3.70 20.41 -24.90
CA LYS A 111 -3.61 21.89 -24.80
C LYS A 111 -2.93 22.47 -23.54
N LYS A 112 -2.40 23.68 -23.80
CA LYS A 112 -1.91 24.81 -22.97
C LYS A 112 -0.72 24.55 -22.04
N ASP A 113 0.29 25.42 -22.16
CA ASP A 113 1.37 25.56 -21.18
C ASP A 113 0.83 26.34 -19.98
N VAL A 114 0.87 25.70 -18.81
CA VAL A 114 0.40 26.26 -17.54
C VAL A 114 1.56 26.37 -16.54
N VAL A 115 1.48 27.37 -15.65
CA VAL A 115 2.43 27.60 -14.57
C VAL A 115 2.37 26.47 -13.55
N THR A 116 3.49 25.79 -13.32
CA THR A 116 3.55 24.60 -12.44
C THR A 116 3.34 24.95 -10.97
N SER A 117 3.79 26.11 -10.51
CA SER A 117 3.67 26.50 -9.11
C SER A 117 2.22 26.77 -8.70
N ASP A 118 1.43 27.39 -9.57
CA ASP A 118 0.02 27.65 -9.29
C ASP A 118 -0.77 26.34 -9.32
N GLU A 119 -0.41 25.45 -10.23
CA GLU A 119 -1.06 24.15 -10.31
C GLU A 119 -0.76 23.25 -9.10
N ILE A 120 0.46 23.31 -8.53
CA ILE A 120 0.74 22.59 -7.27
C ILE A 120 -0.22 23.06 -6.16
N LYS A 121 -0.51 24.37 -6.08
CA LYS A 121 -1.49 24.90 -5.11
C LYS A 121 -2.91 24.39 -5.39
N ILE A 122 -3.32 24.35 -6.66
CA ILE A 122 -4.62 23.83 -7.08
C ILE A 122 -4.74 22.34 -6.71
N PHE A 123 -3.70 21.54 -6.93
CA PHE A 123 -3.70 20.14 -6.53
C PHE A 123 -3.82 19.99 -5.01
N PHE A 124 -3.09 20.78 -4.21
CA PHE A 124 -3.23 20.77 -2.75
C PHE A 124 -4.64 21.22 -2.29
N LEU A 125 -5.25 22.19 -2.97
CA LEU A 125 -6.65 22.59 -2.74
C LEU A 125 -7.59 21.40 -2.97
N PHE A 126 -7.45 20.68 -4.09
CA PHE A 126 -8.26 19.49 -4.37
C PHE A 126 -8.10 18.41 -3.29
N ILE A 127 -6.87 18.20 -2.82
CA ILE A 127 -6.59 17.26 -1.73
C ILE A 127 -7.25 17.73 -0.42
N ASN A 128 -7.18 19.02 -0.10
CA ASN A 128 -7.84 19.59 1.09
C ASN A 128 -9.35 19.35 1.05
N VAL A 129 -9.99 19.70 -0.07
CA VAL A 129 -11.43 19.58 -0.26
C VAL A 129 -11.88 18.12 -0.14
N LEU A 130 -11.15 17.19 -0.77
CA LEU A 130 -11.43 15.76 -0.65
C LEU A 130 -11.23 15.26 0.79
N GLN A 131 -10.12 15.62 1.45
CA GLN A 131 -9.89 15.22 2.84
C GLN A 131 -10.98 15.72 3.77
N ASN A 132 -11.40 16.97 3.63
CA ASN A 132 -12.43 17.57 4.47
C ASN A 132 -13.79 16.92 4.22
N ASN A 133 -14.19 16.73 2.96
CA ASN A 133 -15.47 16.06 2.66
C ASN A 133 -15.47 14.59 3.08
N ILE A 134 -14.37 13.86 2.89
CA ILE A 134 -14.23 12.49 3.42
C ILE A 134 -14.33 12.50 4.95
N SER A 135 -13.64 13.42 5.62
CA SER A 135 -13.65 13.49 7.10
C SER A 135 -15.00 13.90 7.66
N ASN A 136 -15.63 14.94 7.10
CA ASN A 136 -16.94 15.45 7.51
C ASN A 136 -18.03 14.40 7.32
N ASN A 137 -18.04 13.72 6.16
CA ASN A 137 -18.95 12.60 5.93
C ASN A 137 -18.79 11.54 7.03
N GLN A 138 -17.57 11.25 7.49
CA GLN A 138 -17.36 10.28 8.57
C GLN A 138 -17.73 10.82 9.96
N VAL A 139 -17.48 12.10 10.24
CA VAL A 139 -17.83 12.75 11.52
C VAL A 139 -19.35 12.81 11.69
N GLU A 140 -20.07 13.34 10.71
CA GLU A 140 -21.54 13.42 10.73
C GLU A 140 -22.16 12.02 10.91
N GLN A 141 -21.60 11.02 10.24
CA GLN A 141 -22.02 9.62 10.36
C GLN A 141 -21.71 9.02 11.73
N SER A 142 -20.57 9.35 12.36
CA SER A 142 -20.22 8.87 13.70
C SER A 142 -21.13 9.43 14.80
N ILE A 143 -21.56 10.68 14.64
CA ILE A 143 -22.48 11.37 15.55
C ILE A 143 -23.88 10.74 15.45
N GLN A 144 -24.37 10.45 14.23
CA GLN A 144 -25.68 9.82 14.01
C GLN A 144 -25.77 8.40 14.61
N ASP A 145 -24.68 7.64 14.60
CA ASP A 145 -24.64 6.26 15.13
C ASP A 145 -24.32 6.18 16.64
N GLY A 146 -24.09 7.31 17.32
CA GLY A 146 -23.74 7.35 18.74
C GLY A 146 -22.40 6.70 19.10
N ARG A 147 -21.41 6.73 18.19
CA ARG A 147 -20.11 6.05 18.35
C ARG A 147 -18.95 7.05 18.39
N SER A 148 -18.24 7.14 19.52
CA SER A 148 -17.06 8.03 19.66
C SER A 148 -15.73 7.37 19.28
N ASP A 149 -15.57 6.06 19.43
CA ASP A 149 -14.21 5.47 19.54
C ASP A 149 -13.63 4.90 18.22
N ASN A 150 -14.42 4.84 17.13
CA ASN A 150 -14.01 4.20 15.87
C ASN A 150 -13.58 5.17 14.76
N LEU A 151 -13.78 6.48 14.93
CA LEU A 151 -13.56 7.48 13.88
C LEU A 151 -12.06 7.65 13.55
N GLN A 152 -11.22 7.79 14.57
CA GLN A 152 -9.78 8.07 14.37
C GLN A 152 -9.03 6.90 13.73
N SER A 153 -9.36 5.66 14.13
CA SER A 153 -8.81 4.44 13.52
C SER A 153 -9.23 4.29 12.06
N TYR A 154 -10.44 4.74 11.71
CA TYR A 154 -10.96 4.71 10.35
C TYR A 154 -10.31 5.78 9.46
N LEU A 155 -10.22 7.03 9.92
CA LEU A 155 -9.55 8.11 9.17
C LEU A 155 -8.07 7.79 8.93
N SER A 156 -7.39 7.23 9.93
CA SER A 156 -5.99 6.78 9.79
C SER A 156 -5.82 5.71 8.71
N TYR A 157 -6.80 4.82 8.52
CA TYR A 157 -6.75 3.81 7.47
C TYR A 157 -6.85 4.40 6.06
N HIS A 158 -7.64 5.47 5.90
CA HIS A 158 -7.85 6.12 4.60
C HIS A 158 -6.75 7.08 4.21
N PHE A 159 -6.11 7.73 5.19
CA PHE A 159 -5.14 8.78 4.92
C PHE A 159 -3.68 8.39 5.09
N THR A 160 -3.38 7.24 5.70
CA THR A 160 -2.01 6.83 6.01
C THR A 160 -1.66 5.49 5.36
N PHE A 161 -0.53 5.44 4.66
CA PHE A 161 0.08 4.16 4.30
C PHE A 161 0.73 3.55 5.54
N ARG A 162 0.47 2.26 5.76
CA ARG A 162 0.93 1.55 6.97
C ARG A 162 2.26 0.84 6.81
N LYS A 163 2.84 0.87 5.60
CA LYS A 163 4.05 0.11 5.28
C LYS A 163 5.19 1.02 4.84
N GLU A 164 6.35 0.72 5.39
CA GLU A 164 7.64 1.26 5.01
C GLU A 164 8.21 0.54 3.78
N LEU A 165 9.20 1.15 3.14
CA LEU A 165 9.82 0.62 1.92
C LEU A 165 10.41 -0.79 2.08
N TRP A 166 11.06 -1.04 3.23
CA TRP A 166 11.71 -2.33 3.50
C TRP A 166 10.70 -3.47 3.63
N GLU A 167 9.46 -3.19 4.05
CA GLU A 167 8.40 -4.21 4.15
C GLU A 167 7.98 -4.69 2.75
N TYR A 168 7.90 -3.79 1.77
CA TYR A 168 7.64 -4.17 0.38
C TYR A 168 8.75 -5.05 -0.20
N TYR A 169 10.01 -4.76 0.13
CA TYR A 169 11.15 -5.58 -0.26
C TYR A 169 11.05 -7.00 0.30
N GLU A 170 10.72 -7.14 1.59
CA GLU A 170 10.55 -8.45 2.23
C GLU A 170 9.36 -9.23 1.66
N ILE A 171 8.24 -8.56 1.37
CA ILE A 171 7.10 -9.19 0.68
C ILE A 171 7.53 -9.71 -0.69
N CYS A 172 8.28 -8.93 -1.46
CA CYS A 172 8.80 -9.36 -2.76
C CYS A 172 9.74 -10.56 -2.63
N ARG A 173 10.55 -10.62 -1.55
CA ARG A 173 11.41 -11.77 -1.22
C ARG A 173 10.58 -13.02 -0.94
N MET A 174 9.58 -12.89 -0.06
CA MET A 174 8.73 -13.99 0.39
C MET A 174 7.92 -14.61 -0.77
N PHE A 175 7.43 -13.76 -1.68
CA PHE A 175 6.59 -14.13 -2.82
C PHE A 175 7.34 -14.15 -4.15
N ASP A 176 8.66 -14.34 -4.14
CA ASP A 176 9.48 -14.27 -5.35
C ASP A 176 9.12 -15.35 -6.40
N ASN A 177 8.64 -16.51 -5.94
CA ASN A 177 8.15 -17.57 -6.83
C ASN A 177 6.85 -17.14 -7.54
N GLU A 178 5.92 -16.52 -6.81
CA GLU A 178 4.73 -15.91 -7.38
C GLU A 178 5.08 -14.77 -8.32
N ALA A 179 6.06 -13.94 -7.98
CA ALA A 179 6.54 -12.86 -8.84
C ALA A 179 7.04 -13.40 -10.19
N ARG A 180 7.87 -14.45 -10.19
CA ARG A 180 8.31 -15.11 -11.43
C ARG A 180 7.15 -15.62 -12.28
N LYS A 181 6.10 -16.16 -11.67
CA LYS A 181 4.90 -16.64 -12.38
C LYS A 181 4.08 -15.49 -12.97
N GLN A 182 3.84 -14.44 -12.19
CA GLN A 182 3.00 -13.32 -12.62
C GLN A 182 3.72 -12.44 -13.64
N TYR A 183 4.95 -12.03 -13.34
CA TYR A 183 5.72 -11.03 -14.09
C TYR A 183 6.72 -11.63 -15.08
N GLY A 184 7.07 -12.92 -14.95
CA GLY A 184 8.10 -13.56 -15.79
C GLY A 184 9.53 -13.32 -15.29
N PHE A 185 9.72 -12.55 -14.21
CA PHE A 185 11.02 -12.30 -13.60
C PHE A 185 10.90 -12.14 -12.09
N SER A 186 12.06 -12.15 -11.41
CA SER A 186 12.15 -11.93 -9.97
C SER A 186 12.11 -10.43 -9.66
N ILE A 187 10.99 -9.97 -9.08
CA ILE A 187 10.86 -8.60 -8.56
C ILE A 187 11.88 -8.35 -7.46
N TYR A 188 12.07 -9.32 -6.56
CA TYR A 188 13.04 -9.24 -5.46
C TYR A 188 14.48 -9.00 -5.94
N LYS A 189 14.96 -9.79 -6.92
CA LYS A 189 16.32 -9.63 -7.46
C LYS A 189 16.53 -8.34 -8.25
N ASN A 190 15.45 -7.65 -8.64
CA ASN A 190 15.48 -6.43 -9.44
C ASN A 190 14.80 -5.27 -8.70
N PHE A 191 14.75 -5.34 -7.36
CA PHE A 191 14.05 -4.35 -6.55
C PHE A 191 14.74 -2.99 -6.63
N ASP A 192 16.05 -2.95 -6.78
CA ASP A 192 16.84 -1.75 -7.05
C ASP A 192 16.38 -1.01 -8.32
N LYS A 193 16.12 -1.75 -9.41
CA LYS A 193 15.58 -1.17 -10.66
C LYS A 193 14.17 -0.60 -10.46
N LEU A 194 13.34 -1.27 -9.65
CA LEU A 194 12.02 -0.77 -9.26
C LEU A 194 12.11 0.52 -8.42
N LEU A 195 13.04 0.56 -7.46
CA LEU A 195 13.30 1.76 -6.67
C LEU A 195 13.72 2.93 -7.55
N TYR A 196 14.60 2.67 -8.52
CA TYR A 196 15.08 3.68 -9.46
C TYR A 196 13.93 4.40 -10.18
N ILE A 197 12.97 3.64 -10.72
CA ILE A 197 11.83 4.21 -11.43
C ILE A 197 10.77 4.82 -10.50
N ILE A 198 10.50 4.22 -9.33
CA ILE A 198 9.48 4.72 -8.40
C ILE A 198 9.96 5.97 -7.64
N CYS A 199 11.26 6.12 -7.41
CA CYS A 199 11.84 7.38 -6.94
C CYS A 199 11.98 8.42 -8.07
N ASN A 200 11.57 8.09 -9.30
CA ASN A 200 11.66 8.95 -10.48
C ASN A 200 13.08 9.52 -10.68
N VAL A 201 14.09 8.65 -10.52
CA VAL A 201 15.50 9.01 -10.70
C VAL A 201 15.89 8.75 -12.15
N LYS A 202 16.70 9.64 -12.74
CA LYS A 202 17.28 9.50 -14.06
C LYS A 202 18.78 9.76 -14.03
N SER A 203 19.50 9.14 -14.96
CA SER A 203 20.93 9.34 -15.13
C SER A 203 21.17 10.55 -16.02
N CYS A 204 22.05 11.44 -15.59
CA CYS A 204 22.50 12.62 -16.32
C CYS A 204 24.04 12.64 -16.35
N PRO A 205 24.66 13.39 -17.28
CA PRO A 205 26.13 13.47 -17.36
C PRO A 205 26.81 13.93 -16.07
N ASP A 206 26.10 14.69 -15.23
CA ASP A 206 26.54 15.20 -13.93
C ASP A 206 26.18 14.29 -12.74
N GLY A 207 25.59 13.12 -12.99
CA GLY A 207 25.19 12.12 -12.00
C GLY A 207 23.71 11.76 -12.05
N LEU A 208 23.22 11.08 -11.00
CA LEU A 208 21.80 10.77 -10.88
C LEU A 208 21.01 12.02 -10.46
N VAL A 209 19.80 12.20 -10.99
CA VAL A 209 18.92 13.34 -10.67
C VAL A 209 17.47 12.88 -10.59
N CYS A 210 16.69 13.37 -9.62
CA CYS A 210 15.25 13.17 -9.59
C CYS A 210 14.59 14.03 -10.69
N SER A 211 13.90 13.39 -11.64
CA SER A 211 13.46 14.02 -12.89
C SER A 211 11.99 14.46 -12.89
N CYS A 212 11.16 13.92 -11.97
CA CYS A 212 9.70 14.11 -11.93
C CYS A 212 8.97 13.81 -13.27
N SER A 213 9.67 13.28 -14.27
CA SER A 213 9.21 13.12 -15.64
C SER A 213 8.77 11.68 -15.91
N GLN A 214 8.21 11.43 -17.10
CA GLN A 214 7.85 10.10 -17.59
C GLN A 214 9.10 9.35 -18.07
N PHE A 215 9.04 8.02 -18.10
CA PHE A 215 10.07 7.20 -18.74
C PHE A 215 9.67 6.85 -20.18
N SER A 216 10.65 6.77 -21.07
CA SER A 216 10.52 6.21 -22.41
C SER A 216 10.88 4.72 -22.44
N ASP A 217 10.46 4.00 -23.49
CA ASP A 217 10.88 2.60 -23.73
C ASP A 217 12.42 2.47 -23.64
N ARG A 218 13.16 3.36 -24.33
CA ARG A 218 14.64 3.36 -24.31
C ARG A 218 15.22 3.46 -22.90
N GLU A 219 14.72 4.38 -22.08
CA GLU A 219 15.21 4.55 -20.71
C GLU A 219 14.93 3.31 -19.85
N LEU A 220 13.75 2.70 -20.01
CA LEU A 220 13.43 1.47 -19.29
C LEU A 220 14.24 0.27 -19.80
N ASP A 221 14.51 0.17 -21.10
CA ASP A 221 15.38 -0.85 -21.67
C ASP A 221 16.81 -0.72 -21.12
N GLU A 222 17.33 0.49 -20.98
CA GLU A 222 18.64 0.75 -20.35
C GLU A 222 18.66 0.34 -18.86
N ILE A 223 17.57 0.57 -18.12
CA ILE A 223 17.45 0.23 -16.69
C ILE A 223 17.28 -1.29 -16.48
N PHE A 224 16.40 -1.91 -17.27
CA PHE A 224 16.00 -3.30 -17.07
C PHE A 224 16.89 -4.29 -17.82
N GLY A 225 17.55 -3.87 -18.90
CA GLY A 225 18.31 -4.74 -19.80
C GLY A 225 17.39 -5.75 -20.47
N ASP A 226 17.79 -7.02 -20.46
CA ASP A 226 17.03 -8.11 -21.10
C ASP A 226 15.73 -8.50 -20.37
N ILE A 227 15.38 -7.81 -19.27
CA ILE A 227 14.18 -8.12 -18.50
C ILE A 227 12.95 -7.52 -19.18
N ASN A 228 11.98 -8.37 -19.51
CA ASN A 228 10.69 -7.91 -19.99
C ASN A 228 9.87 -7.28 -18.84
N TYR A 229 9.95 -5.96 -18.71
CA TYR A 229 9.25 -5.16 -17.70
C TYR A 229 7.81 -4.79 -18.07
N SER A 230 7.29 -5.21 -19.23
CA SER A 230 5.97 -4.80 -19.72
C SER A 230 4.85 -5.04 -18.71
N LYS A 231 4.92 -6.13 -17.94
CA LYS A 231 3.93 -6.49 -16.91
C LYS A 231 3.98 -5.63 -15.65
N LEU A 232 4.97 -4.75 -15.50
CA LEU A 232 4.98 -3.73 -14.45
C LEU A 232 4.05 -2.56 -14.78
N PHE A 233 3.58 -2.45 -16.02
CA PHE A 233 2.79 -1.32 -16.48
C PHE A 233 1.52 -1.78 -17.17
N MET A 234 0.44 -1.04 -16.92
CA MET A 234 -0.84 -1.30 -17.56
C MET A 234 -0.89 -0.65 -18.94
N ASN A 235 -1.24 -1.41 -20.00
CA ASN A 235 -1.19 -0.93 -21.39
C ASN A 235 -2.41 -0.14 -21.86
N THR A 236 -3.54 -0.18 -21.15
CA THR A 236 -4.80 0.45 -21.61
C THR A 236 -5.54 1.11 -20.46
N SER A 237 -5.73 2.43 -20.55
CA SER A 237 -6.45 3.22 -19.55
C SER A 237 -7.91 3.51 -19.91
N LYS A 238 -8.35 3.28 -21.16
CA LYS A 238 -9.69 3.74 -21.58
C LYS A 238 -10.79 2.88 -20.95
N ASN A 239 -11.68 3.54 -20.19
CA ASN A 239 -12.92 3.02 -19.60
C ASN A 239 -12.78 1.99 -18.48
N MET A 240 -11.76 2.07 -17.62
CA MET A 240 -11.83 1.36 -16.35
C MET A 240 -12.83 2.06 -15.42
N GLU A 241 -13.88 1.35 -15.03
CA GLU A 241 -14.89 1.83 -14.09
C GLU A 241 -14.25 1.93 -12.69
N VAL A 242 -13.56 3.04 -12.43
CA VAL A 242 -13.08 3.37 -11.09
C VAL A 242 -14.27 3.92 -10.31
N ARG A 243 -14.94 3.03 -9.58
CA ARG A 243 -16.11 3.38 -8.77
C ARG A 243 -15.76 4.23 -7.56
N TYR A 244 -14.56 4.06 -6.99
CA TYR A 244 -14.12 4.80 -5.80
C TYR A 244 -12.66 5.21 -5.88
N LEU A 245 -12.33 6.39 -5.36
CA LEU A 245 -10.96 6.91 -5.27
C LEU A 245 -10.00 5.92 -4.58
N THR A 246 -10.45 5.25 -3.52
CA THR A 246 -9.67 4.27 -2.76
C THR A 246 -9.30 3.03 -3.57
N SER A 247 -10.14 2.63 -4.53
CA SER A 247 -9.85 1.49 -5.40
C SER A 247 -8.83 1.75 -6.51
N SER A 248 -8.41 3.00 -6.71
CA SER A 248 -7.53 3.41 -7.82
C SER A 248 -6.24 2.58 -7.92
N ILE A 249 -5.52 2.39 -6.81
CA ILE A 249 -4.29 1.58 -6.78
C ILE A 249 -4.58 0.08 -7.01
N GLN A 250 -5.72 -0.41 -6.50
CA GLN A 250 -6.13 -1.81 -6.64
C GLN A 250 -6.39 -2.17 -8.12
N ILE A 251 -6.92 -1.20 -8.89
CA ILE A 251 -7.22 -1.36 -10.32
C ILE A 251 -5.96 -1.55 -11.16
N LEU A 252 -4.79 -1.06 -10.71
CA LEU A 252 -3.53 -1.34 -11.40
C LEU A 252 -3.16 -2.83 -11.45
N GLY A 253 -3.79 -3.66 -10.60
CA GLY A 253 -3.77 -5.11 -10.73
C GLY A 253 -2.39 -5.76 -10.64
N GLY A 254 -1.46 -5.14 -9.91
CA GLY A 254 -0.05 -5.54 -9.85
C GLY A 254 0.89 -4.68 -10.67
N SER A 255 0.38 -3.68 -11.40
CA SER A 255 1.18 -2.69 -12.10
C SER A 255 1.55 -1.54 -11.17
N ILE A 256 2.64 -0.83 -11.48
CA ILE A 256 3.09 0.36 -10.75
C ILE A 256 2.81 1.66 -11.50
N GLY A 257 2.24 1.56 -12.71
CA GLY A 257 1.98 2.70 -13.56
C GLY A 257 1.24 2.29 -14.83
N ILE A 258 1.13 3.25 -15.75
CA ILE A 258 0.40 3.10 -17.00
C ILE A 258 1.34 3.42 -18.17
N LYS A 259 1.37 2.54 -19.17
CA LYS A 259 1.98 2.80 -20.48
C LYS A 259 0.95 3.50 -21.37
N ARG A 260 1.31 4.62 -21.98
CA ARG A 260 0.55 5.27 -23.05
C ARG A 260 1.50 5.53 -24.21
N ASN A 261 1.22 4.96 -25.38
CA ASN A 261 2.15 4.99 -26.52
C ASN A 261 3.54 4.46 -26.10
N LEU A 262 4.61 5.24 -26.31
CA LEU A 262 5.99 4.90 -25.97
C LEU A 262 6.45 5.51 -24.63
N THR A 263 5.52 5.93 -23.77
CA THR A 263 5.83 6.58 -22.49
C THR A 263 5.12 5.93 -21.30
N TYR A 264 5.77 6.03 -20.14
CA TYR A 264 5.39 5.38 -18.89
C TYR A 264 5.18 6.39 -17.78
N PHE A 265 3.99 6.36 -17.18
CA PHE A 265 3.55 7.28 -16.14
C PHE A 265 3.34 6.54 -14.82
N LEU A 266 3.93 7.06 -13.74
CA LEU A 266 3.83 6.49 -12.40
C LEU A 266 4.01 7.55 -11.30
N PRO A 267 3.33 7.38 -10.15
CA PRO A 267 3.61 8.14 -8.93
C PRO A 267 5.04 7.98 -8.43
N ALA A 268 5.67 9.09 -8.07
CA ALA A 268 6.98 9.15 -7.41
C ALA A 268 6.90 8.73 -5.92
N SER A 269 6.31 7.55 -5.65
CA SER A 269 6.02 7.06 -4.31
C SER A 269 6.12 5.54 -4.25
N GLU A 270 6.94 5.05 -3.32
CA GLU A 270 7.13 3.65 -2.97
C GLU A 270 5.82 2.91 -2.67
N HIS A 271 4.81 3.64 -2.18
CA HIS A 271 3.55 3.02 -1.81
C HIS A 271 2.75 2.52 -3.03
N ILE A 272 3.16 2.85 -4.25
CA ILE A 272 2.62 2.21 -5.47
C ILE A 272 2.94 0.70 -5.52
N LEU A 273 3.97 0.24 -4.79
CA LEU A 273 4.29 -1.18 -4.61
C LEU A 273 3.18 -1.96 -3.91
N SER A 274 2.24 -1.28 -3.22
CA SER A 274 1.06 -1.94 -2.66
C SER A 274 0.22 -2.65 -3.74
N SER A 275 0.25 -2.19 -5.00
CA SER A 275 -0.42 -2.92 -6.09
C SER A 275 0.27 -4.25 -6.40
N ILE A 276 1.61 -4.28 -6.46
CA ILE A 276 2.40 -5.51 -6.62
C ILE A 276 2.14 -6.46 -5.44
N GLU A 277 2.21 -5.96 -4.21
CA GLU A 277 1.91 -6.73 -2.99
C GLU A 277 0.55 -7.43 -3.12
N GLN A 278 -0.51 -6.66 -3.40
CA GLN A 278 -1.86 -7.18 -3.53
C GLN A 278 -1.93 -8.27 -4.60
N LYS A 279 -1.25 -8.09 -5.73
CA LYS A 279 -1.20 -9.09 -6.80
C LYS A 279 -0.49 -10.38 -6.36
N LEU A 280 0.64 -10.27 -5.68
CA LEU A 280 1.40 -11.42 -5.19
C LEU A 280 0.60 -12.20 -4.14
N ILE A 281 0.03 -11.51 -3.15
CA ILE A 281 -0.76 -12.14 -2.08
C ILE A 281 -2.05 -12.74 -2.64
N SER A 282 -2.77 -12.05 -3.53
CA SER A 282 -4.04 -12.54 -4.08
C SER A 282 -3.86 -13.71 -5.05
N SER A 283 -2.73 -13.77 -5.77
CA SER A 283 -2.43 -14.85 -6.71
C SER A 283 -1.77 -16.08 -6.04
N SER A 284 -1.21 -15.94 -4.84
CA SER A 284 -0.65 -17.06 -4.11
C SER A 284 -1.73 -17.96 -3.52
N LYS A 285 -1.69 -19.24 -3.91
CA LYS A 285 -2.47 -20.31 -3.24
C LYS A 285 -1.88 -20.69 -1.87
N ASN A 286 -0.61 -20.36 -1.62
CA ASN A 286 0.17 -20.84 -0.47
C ASN A 286 0.55 -19.71 0.50
N LYS A 287 -0.16 -18.58 0.47
CA LYS A 287 0.13 -17.42 1.33
C LYS A 287 0.10 -17.73 2.84
N GLY A 288 -0.74 -18.67 3.26
CA GLY A 288 -0.76 -19.17 4.65
C GLY A 288 0.56 -19.83 5.00
N ASP A 289 0.94 -20.84 4.22
CA ASP A 289 2.21 -21.56 4.37
C ASP A 289 3.44 -20.63 4.34
N ILE A 290 3.45 -19.63 3.46
CA ILE A 290 4.53 -18.64 3.38
C ILE A 290 4.61 -17.82 4.68
N LEU A 291 3.47 -17.32 5.17
CA LEU A 291 3.40 -16.56 6.42
C LEU A 291 3.86 -17.39 7.61
N GLU A 292 3.35 -18.61 7.74
CA GLU A 292 3.72 -19.51 8.83
C GLU A 292 5.21 -19.86 8.79
N LYS A 293 5.75 -20.15 7.60
CA LYS A 293 7.17 -20.48 7.44
C LYS A 293 8.07 -19.33 7.93
N GLU A 294 7.76 -18.09 7.57
CA GLU A 294 8.54 -16.94 8.02
C GLU A 294 8.36 -16.70 9.53
N LEU A 295 7.13 -16.78 10.04
CA LEU A 295 6.87 -16.64 11.47
C LEU A 295 7.63 -17.70 12.29
N LYS A 296 7.67 -18.94 11.83
CA LYS A 296 8.43 -20.02 12.47
C LYS A 296 9.90 -19.66 12.66
N ASN A 297 10.53 -19.08 11.64
CA ASN A 297 11.93 -18.67 11.73
C ASN A 297 12.12 -17.57 12.77
N ILE A 298 11.22 -16.58 12.79
CA ILE A 298 11.21 -15.51 13.80
C ILE A 298 11.06 -16.09 15.20
N LEU A 299 10.06 -16.96 15.41
CA LEU A 299 9.81 -17.57 16.71
C LEU A 299 11.00 -18.42 17.17
N LYS A 300 11.59 -19.25 16.29
CA LYS A 300 12.74 -20.09 16.63
C LYS A 300 13.97 -19.27 17.02
N ASN A 301 14.21 -18.15 16.34
CA ASN A 301 15.33 -17.27 16.65
C ASN A 301 15.17 -16.56 18.01
N ASN A 302 13.93 -16.27 18.42
CA ASN A 302 13.67 -15.55 19.67
C ASN A 302 13.44 -16.47 20.88
N PHE A 303 12.85 -17.64 20.67
CA PHE A 303 12.45 -18.57 21.74
C PHE A 303 13.27 -19.87 21.78
N GLY A 304 14.09 -20.13 20.76
CA GLY A 304 14.86 -21.38 20.62
C GLY A 304 14.13 -22.44 19.78
N VAL A 305 14.89 -23.27 19.08
CA VAL A 305 14.36 -24.24 18.11
C VAL A 305 13.46 -25.28 18.76
N ASP A 306 13.82 -25.74 19.96
CA ASP A 306 13.15 -26.82 20.69
C ASP A 306 11.87 -26.36 21.39
N ASN A 307 11.63 -25.05 21.42
CA ASN A 307 10.49 -24.43 22.11
C ASN A 307 9.35 -24.04 21.17
N VAL A 308 9.51 -24.21 19.85
CA VAL A 308 8.57 -23.73 18.83
C VAL A 308 8.02 -24.90 18.01
N TYR A 309 6.72 -25.13 18.16
CA TYR A 309 5.99 -26.20 17.52
C TYR A 309 5.00 -25.62 16.51
N GLN A 310 4.82 -26.29 15.35
CA GLN A 310 3.99 -25.82 14.25
C GLN A 310 3.03 -26.93 13.77
N SER A 311 1.85 -26.53 13.28
CA SER A 311 0.83 -27.39 12.66
C SER A 311 0.45 -28.55 13.56
N LEU A 312 0.00 -28.20 14.76
CA LEU A 312 -0.31 -29.14 15.83
C LEU A 312 -1.80 -29.44 15.85
N TYR A 313 -2.14 -30.72 15.91
CA TYR A 313 -3.52 -31.18 16.00
C TYR A 313 -3.82 -31.69 17.40
N LEU A 314 -4.86 -31.14 18.03
CA LEU A 314 -5.35 -31.62 19.31
C LEU A 314 -5.78 -33.10 19.17
N LYS A 315 -5.38 -33.95 20.11
CA LYS A 315 -5.79 -35.36 20.14
C LYS A 315 -7.21 -35.50 20.72
N THR A 316 -8.19 -35.00 19.99
CA THR A 316 -9.62 -35.09 20.31
C THR A 316 -10.39 -35.78 19.18
N SER A 317 -11.70 -36.02 19.38
CA SER A 317 -12.56 -36.62 18.35
C SER A 317 -12.76 -35.72 17.12
N LYS A 318 -12.67 -34.39 17.30
CA LYS A 318 -12.67 -33.41 16.22
C LYS A 318 -11.23 -32.92 16.07
N LYS A 319 -10.50 -33.43 15.07
CA LYS A 319 -9.09 -33.05 14.80
C LYS A 319 -8.97 -31.54 14.53
N GLU A 320 -8.78 -30.78 15.59
CA GLU A 320 -8.66 -29.32 15.55
C GLU A 320 -7.18 -28.92 15.49
N GLU A 321 -6.88 -27.94 14.64
CA GLU A 321 -5.53 -27.46 14.38
C GLU A 321 -5.22 -26.18 15.15
N GLN A 322 -3.98 -26.08 15.62
CA GLN A 322 -3.34 -24.87 16.11
C GLN A 322 -2.06 -24.64 15.30
N ASP A 323 -1.93 -23.45 14.70
CA ASP A 323 -0.81 -23.16 13.80
C ASP A 323 0.53 -23.19 14.53
N PHE A 324 0.64 -22.54 15.69
CA PHE A 324 1.83 -22.57 16.53
C PHE A 324 1.53 -22.68 18.02
N ILE A 325 2.40 -23.41 18.71
CA ILE A 325 2.53 -23.37 20.17
C ILE A 325 4.00 -23.08 20.50
N VAL A 326 4.23 -22.08 21.35
CA VAL A 326 5.56 -21.74 21.86
C VAL A 326 5.60 -21.90 23.36
N ILE A 327 6.60 -22.64 23.86
CA ILE A 327 6.82 -22.85 25.29
C ILE A 327 7.99 -21.98 25.73
N SER A 328 7.74 -21.04 26.64
CA SER A 328 8.76 -20.14 27.17
C SER A 328 8.67 -20.09 28.69
N SER A 329 9.52 -20.89 29.34
CA SER A 329 9.51 -21.10 30.79
C SER A 329 8.11 -21.53 31.27
N ASN A 330 7.43 -20.71 32.07
CA ASN A 330 6.08 -20.97 32.55
C ASN A 330 4.99 -20.41 31.63
N ASN A 331 5.33 -19.88 30.45
CA ASN A 331 4.37 -19.32 29.52
C ASN A 331 4.14 -20.24 28.32
N ILE A 332 2.88 -20.36 27.89
CA ILE A 332 2.49 -20.99 26.65
C ILE A 332 1.86 -19.92 25.77
N LEU A 333 2.45 -19.70 24.59
CA LEU A 333 1.89 -18.81 23.57
C LEU A 333 1.19 -19.68 22.53
N LEU A 334 -0.07 -19.35 22.25
CA LEU A 334 -0.88 -19.98 21.21
C LEU A 334 -1.06 -18.97 20.09
N ILE A 335 -0.49 -19.25 18.93
CA ILE A 335 -0.46 -18.26 17.83
C ILE A 335 -1.17 -18.84 16.62
N GLU A 336 -2.14 -18.08 16.11
CA GLU A 336 -2.88 -18.39 14.89
C GLU A 336 -2.50 -17.40 13.79
N CYS A 337 -2.16 -17.92 12.61
CA CYS A 337 -1.72 -17.18 11.45
C CYS A 337 -2.85 -17.02 10.45
N LYS A 338 -3.24 -15.76 10.17
CA LYS A 338 -4.22 -15.47 9.10
C LYS A 338 -3.58 -14.63 8.01
N ALA A 339 -3.24 -15.28 6.90
CA ALA A 339 -2.78 -14.62 5.67
C ALA A 339 -3.98 -14.08 4.86
N ARG A 340 -4.70 -13.09 5.42
CA ARG A 340 -5.76 -12.36 4.71
C ARG A 340 -5.51 -10.87 4.79
N ASP A 341 -5.52 -10.25 3.62
CA ASP A 341 -5.52 -8.79 3.53
C ASP A 341 -6.86 -8.26 4.04
N PHE A 342 -6.81 -7.31 4.96
CA PHE A 342 -7.99 -6.52 5.30
C PHE A 342 -8.30 -5.65 4.09
N LYS A 343 -9.19 -6.14 3.21
CA LYS A 343 -9.62 -5.38 2.03
C LYS A 343 -10.05 -3.98 2.46
N GLU A 344 -9.72 -3.00 1.60
CA GLU A 344 -10.08 -1.61 1.86
C GLU A 344 -11.56 -1.47 2.18
N ILE A 345 -11.80 -0.83 3.32
CA ILE A 345 -13.14 -0.57 3.82
C ILE A 345 -13.69 0.57 2.96
N PRO A 346 -14.83 0.39 2.27
CA PRO A 346 -15.42 1.44 1.44
C PRO A 346 -15.73 2.71 2.25
N PHE A 347 -15.83 3.85 1.58
CA PHE A 347 -16.27 5.11 2.20
C PHE A 347 -17.74 5.06 2.66
N ASN A 348 -18.58 4.25 2.01
CA ASN A 348 -19.99 4.07 2.38
C ASN A 348 -20.12 3.35 3.74
N GLN A 349 -20.75 3.99 4.72
CA GLN A 349 -20.90 3.52 6.10
C GLN A 349 -21.57 2.15 6.25
N LYS A 350 -22.73 1.92 5.62
CA LYS A 350 -23.47 0.65 5.79
C LYS A 350 -22.65 -0.53 5.27
N MET A 351 -22.08 -0.37 4.07
CA MET A 351 -21.18 -1.37 3.49
C MET A 351 -19.88 -1.51 4.28
N SER A 352 -19.36 -0.41 4.82
CA SER A 352 -18.15 -0.34 5.62
C SER A 352 -18.31 -1.09 6.94
N GLU A 353 -19.39 -0.84 7.67
CA GLU A 353 -19.70 -1.48 8.94
C GLU A 353 -19.97 -2.97 8.78
N GLU A 354 -20.83 -3.35 7.83
CA GLU A 354 -21.09 -4.75 7.52
C GLU A 354 -19.78 -5.47 7.16
N ARG A 355 -18.92 -4.83 6.36
CA ARG A 355 -17.64 -5.42 5.96
C ARG A 355 -16.64 -5.49 7.12
N ARG A 356 -16.56 -4.47 7.98
CA ARG A 356 -15.75 -4.50 9.22
C ARG A 356 -16.19 -5.62 10.13
N GLN A 357 -17.49 -5.72 10.43
CA GLN A 357 -18.04 -6.76 11.30
C GLN A 357 -17.82 -8.16 10.71
N GLN A 358 -18.07 -8.34 9.40
CA GLN A 358 -17.81 -9.60 8.73
C GLN A 358 -16.32 -9.98 8.79
N LEU A 359 -15.41 -9.02 8.59
CA LEU A 359 -13.97 -9.27 8.66
C LEU A 359 -13.52 -9.60 10.09
N PHE A 360 -13.98 -8.84 11.09
CA PHE A 360 -13.67 -9.11 12.50
C PHE A 360 -14.14 -10.51 12.90
N LYS A 361 -15.40 -10.85 12.62
CA LYS A 361 -15.98 -12.17 12.93
C LYS A 361 -15.24 -13.30 12.20
N LYS A 362 -15.05 -13.18 10.88
CA LYS A 362 -14.46 -14.25 10.06
C LYS A 362 -12.97 -14.48 10.27
N VAL A 363 -12.24 -13.48 10.75
CA VAL A 363 -10.78 -13.52 10.81
C VAL A 363 -10.28 -13.45 12.25
N VAL A 364 -10.57 -12.35 12.94
CA VAL A 364 -10.02 -12.09 14.28
C VAL A 364 -10.70 -12.96 15.33
N LEU A 365 -12.03 -12.95 15.37
CA LEU A 365 -12.79 -13.73 16.34
C LEU A 365 -12.55 -15.23 16.12
N ALA A 366 -12.64 -15.70 14.87
CA ALA A 366 -12.39 -17.09 14.54
C ALA A 366 -10.97 -17.56 14.96
N ALA A 367 -9.94 -16.72 14.74
CA ALA A 367 -8.57 -17.03 15.18
C ALA A 367 -8.44 -17.08 16.71
N SER A 368 -9.05 -16.11 17.41
CA SER A 368 -9.10 -16.06 18.87
C SER A 368 -9.83 -17.27 19.48
N GLU A 369 -10.92 -17.70 18.86
CA GLU A 369 -11.68 -18.89 19.26
C GLU A 369 -10.85 -20.17 19.07
N GLN A 370 -10.09 -20.30 17.96
CA GLN A 370 -9.18 -21.42 17.76
C GLN A 370 -8.12 -21.50 18.89
N ALA A 371 -7.46 -20.38 19.19
CA ALA A 371 -6.48 -20.31 20.27
C ALA A 371 -7.11 -20.59 21.64
N GLU A 372 -8.32 -20.12 21.90
CA GLU A 372 -9.03 -20.43 23.15
C GLU A 372 -9.35 -21.92 23.27
N ARG A 373 -9.74 -22.60 22.19
CA ARG A 373 -9.99 -24.05 22.22
C ARG A 373 -8.72 -24.82 22.59
N ALA A 374 -7.58 -24.47 21.99
CA ALA A 374 -6.29 -25.07 22.36
C ALA A 374 -5.93 -24.83 23.83
N LYS A 375 -6.15 -23.61 24.33
CA LYS A 375 -5.96 -23.28 25.75
C LYS A 375 -6.86 -24.13 26.66
N GLN A 376 -8.16 -24.19 26.37
CA GLN A 376 -9.11 -24.97 27.17
C GLN A 376 -8.78 -26.46 27.14
N TYR A 377 -8.33 -26.98 25.99
CA TYR A 377 -7.84 -28.36 25.90
C TYR A 377 -6.65 -28.61 26.84
N ILE A 378 -5.69 -27.70 26.91
CA ILE A 378 -4.56 -27.83 27.83
C ILE A 378 -5.00 -27.76 29.29
N LEU A 379 -5.91 -26.84 29.63
CA LEU A 379 -6.38 -26.64 31.00
C LEU A 379 -7.26 -27.78 31.53
N ASN A 380 -8.04 -28.41 30.67
CA ASN A 380 -9.02 -29.43 31.06
C ASN A 380 -8.43 -30.86 31.09
N ASN A 381 -7.17 -31.04 30.72
CA ASN A 381 -6.49 -32.33 30.76
C ASN A 381 -5.30 -32.27 31.71
N GLU A 382 -5.02 -33.35 32.45
CA GLU A 382 -3.79 -33.46 33.23
C GLU A 382 -2.55 -33.48 32.31
N ILE A 383 -2.69 -34.12 31.16
CA ILE A 383 -1.69 -34.17 30.09
C ILE A 383 -2.40 -33.89 28.76
N ALA A 384 -2.04 -32.79 28.11
CA ALA A 384 -2.52 -32.47 26.77
C ALA A 384 -1.52 -32.96 25.72
N ILE A 385 -2.02 -33.71 24.74
CA ILE A 385 -1.21 -34.32 23.67
C ILE A 385 -1.60 -33.70 22.34
N PHE A 386 -0.59 -33.19 21.64
CA PHE A 386 -0.72 -32.68 20.27
C PHE A 386 0.00 -33.60 19.31
N THR A 387 -0.59 -33.76 18.13
CA THR A 387 -0.18 -34.75 17.13
C THR A 387 0.03 -34.13 15.76
N ASP A 388 0.55 -34.93 14.82
CA ASP A 388 0.50 -34.59 13.40
C ASP A 388 -0.94 -34.69 12.84
N LYS A 389 -1.14 -34.22 11.60
CA LYS A 389 -2.44 -34.26 10.92
C LYS A 389 -3.08 -35.66 10.86
N LYS A 390 -2.25 -36.70 10.80
CA LYS A 390 -2.71 -38.09 10.77
C LYS A 390 -3.21 -38.56 12.14
N GLY A 391 -2.78 -37.91 13.22
CA GLY A 391 -3.09 -38.26 14.60
C GLY A 391 -2.26 -39.45 15.10
N SER A 392 -1.27 -39.87 14.32
CA SER A 392 -0.47 -41.07 14.58
C SER A 392 0.76 -40.77 15.42
N ASN A 393 1.36 -39.59 15.24
CA ASN A 393 2.61 -39.24 15.91
C ASN A 393 2.37 -38.13 16.93
N GLU A 394 2.77 -38.38 18.17
CA GLU A 394 2.87 -37.34 19.20
C GLU A 394 3.97 -36.35 18.80
N ARG A 395 3.63 -35.06 18.87
CA ARG A 395 4.50 -33.95 18.48
C ARG A 395 4.82 -33.03 19.65
N LEU A 396 3.89 -32.94 20.60
CA LEU A 396 4.07 -32.16 21.81
C LEU A 396 3.18 -32.72 22.93
N ARG A 397 3.76 -32.81 24.13
CA ARG A 397 3.08 -33.19 25.37
C ARG A 397 3.22 -32.05 26.37
N ILE A 398 2.09 -31.62 26.93
CA ILE A 398 2.05 -30.54 27.93
C ILE A 398 1.38 -31.07 29.18
N GLU A 399 2.15 -31.15 30.27
CA GLU A 399 1.62 -31.45 31.59
C GLU A 399 1.00 -30.20 32.20
N ASN A 400 -0.18 -30.35 32.77
CA ASN A 400 -0.91 -29.25 33.38
C ASN A 400 -0.35 -28.96 34.77
N ILE A 401 0.45 -27.90 34.87
CA ILE A 401 0.98 -27.39 36.12
C ILE A 401 0.29 -26.05 36.38
N LYS A 402 -0.32 -25.90 37.57
CA LYS A 402 -1.09 -24.70 37.98
C LYS A 402 -0.35 -23.37 37.82
N SER A 403 0.97 -23.36 37.66
CA SER A 403 1.81 -22.18 37.49
C SER A 403 1.95 -21.69 36.04
N LYS A 404 1.40 -22.40 35.04
CA LYS A 404 1.52 -22.01 33.63
C LYS A 404 0.60 -20.84 33.27
N LYS A 405 1.14 -19.82 32.60
CA LYS A 405 0.40 -18.66 32.06
C LYS A 405 0.18 -18.83 30.56
N PHE A 406 -1.03 -18.55 30.10
CA PHE A 406 -1.38 -18.64 28.68
C PHE A 406 -1.52 -17.25 28.09
N ILE A 407 -0.87 -17.03 26.95
CA ILE A 407 -0.94 -15.81 26.16
C ILE A 407 -1.49 -16.21 24.79
N ARG A 408 -2.54 -15.51 24.33
CA ARG A 408 -3.19 -15.72 23.04
C ARG A 408 -2.90 -14.53 22.14
#